data_AF-A0A653FEY6-F1
#
_entry.id   AF-A0A653FEY6-F1
#
_cell.length_a   1.000
_cell.length_b   1.000
_cell.length_c   1.000
_cell.angle_alpha   90.00
_cell.angle_beta   90.00
_cell.angle_gamma   90.00
#
_symmetry.space_group_name_H-M   'P 1'
#
loop_
_entity.id
_entity.type
_entity.pdbx_description
1 polymer ?
#
loop_
_entity_poly.entity_id
_entity_poly.type
_entity_poly.pdbx_seq_one_letter_code
_entity_poly.pdbx_strand_id
1 'polypeptide(L)'
;MDADQHALPAARPSFAETLAGADTAADAERRRGLRRMKVVALSFLVGATVIFLLCTWAQSHGAAPWVGYVRAAAEAGMVGALADWFAVTALFKHPLGLPIPHTAIIKRKKDQLGEGLGTFVRENFMSPDVVAAKLRDAQVAGRVGKWLSDPAHAERVAAETATVLRVGVEMLRDEDVQHVLDRMIVKRIAEPQWGPPIGRVLASLLAEGRQEALIQLLCDRAFQWSLNAGEVIERVIERDSPTWSPRWVDHLVGDRIHRELMDFTDKVRRNPDHELRRSATRFMFEFADDLQNDPATIQRAENVKEQIMAREEVARAAETAWTAAKRIVLESVDDPSSALRTRIADSVVRIGESMRDDAELRDKVDNWIIRAAQHLVTEYGVEITAIITETIERWDADEASRRIELHVGRDLQFIRINGTVVGALAGLVIYSVAQLLF
;
A
#
# COMPACT_ATOMS: atom_id res chain seq x y z
N MET A 1 -37.36 -17.65 34.34
CA MET A 1 -36.51 -16.62 34.96
C MET A 1 -35.09 -17.12 34.80
N ASP A 2 -34.57 -17.03 33.58
CA ASP A 2 -33.21 -17.46 33.24
C ASP A 2 -32.59 -16.30 32.45
N ALA A 3 -31.66 -15.61 33.11
CA ALA A 3 -30.89 -14.52 32.55
C ALA A 3 -29.58 -15.09 32.04
N ASP A 4 -29.51 -15.35 30.74
CA ASP A 4 -28.28 -15.72 30.05
C ASP A 4 -27.37 -14.50 29.95
N GLN A 5 -26.30 -14.48 30.75
CA GLN A 5 -25.24 -13.48 30.66
C GLN A 5 -24.34 -13.82 29.48
N HIS A 6 -24.58 -13.16 28.33
CA HIS A 6 -23.61 -13.11 27.25
C HIS A 6 -22.34 -12.38 27.71
N ALA A 7 -21.33 -13.14 28.12
CA ALA A 7 -19.97 -12.63 28.30
C ALA A 7 -19.40 -12.20 26.94
N LEU A 8 -19.13 -10.91 26.78
CA LEU A 8 -18.41 -10.36 25.64
C LEU A 8 -17.03 -11.03 25.54
N PRO A 9 -16.57 -11.43 24.34
CA PRO A 9 -15.23 -11.98 24.18
C PRO A 9 -14.20 -10.91 24.54
N ALA A 10 -13.26 -11.26 25.44
CA ALA A 10 -12.18 -10.37 25.84
C ALA A 10 -11.45 -9.86 24.59
N ALA A 11 -11.32 -8.53 24.48
CA ALA A 11 -10.61 -7.88 23.40
C ALA A 11 -9.19 -8.46 23.31
N ARG A 12 -8.81 -8.97 22.14
CA ARG A 12 -7.45 -9.45 21.90
C ARG A 12 -6.50 -8.26 22.08
N PRO A 13 -5.42 -8.41 22.87
CA PRO A 13 -4.47 -7.31 23.09
C PRO A 13 -3.90 -6.87 21.75
N SER A 14 -3.72 -5.56 21.60
CA SER A 14 -3.09 -4.96 20.42
C SER A 14 -1.69 -5.55 20.22
N PHE A 15 -1.22 -5.62 18.96
CA PHE A 15 0.15 -6.02 18.65
C PHE A 15 1.18 -5.17 19.43
N ALA A 16 0.88 -3.88 19.64
CA ALA A 16 1.71 -2.98 20.43
C ALA A 16 1.71 -3.33 21.93
N GLU A 17 0.57 -3.74 22.49
CA GLU A 17 0.47 -4.20 23.89
C GLU A 17 1.16 -5.54 24.10
N THR A 18 1.15 -6.39 23.08
CA THR A 18 1.82 -7.70 23.11
C THR A 18 3.34 -7.56 23.06
N LEU A 19 3.86 -6.63 22.23
CA LEU A 19 5.28 -6.27 22.20
C LEU A 19 5.73 -5.60 23.50
N ALA A 20 4.97 -4.62 24.00
CA ALA A 20 5.26 -3.96 25.27
C ALA A 20 5.19 -4.94 26.46
N GLY A 21 4.26 -5.89 26.44
CA GLY A 21 4.14 -6.96 27.44
C GLY A 21 5.30 -7.96 27.38
N ALA A 22 5.76 -8.34 26.18
CA ALA A 22 6.90 -9.24 26.00
C ALA A 22 8.21 -8.65 26.55
N ASP A 23 8.44 -7.34 26.35
CA ASP A 23 9.59 -6.64 26.92
C ASP A 23 9.57 -6.68 28.45
N THR A 24 8.40 -6.54 29.10
CA THR A 24 8.32 -6.52 30.56
C THR A 24 8.63 -7.87 31.23
N ALA A 25 8.21 -8.99 30.63
CA ALA A 25 8.46 -10.33 31.16
C ALA A 25 9.93 -10.74 30.98
N ALA A 26 10.48 -10.53 29.78
CA ALA A 26 11.89 -10.79 29.50
C ALA A 26 12.80 -9.90 30.36
N ASP A 27 12.45 -8.62 30.54
CA ASP A 27 13.20 -7.73 31.41
C ASP A 27 13.11 -8.12 32.89
N ALA A 28 11.97 -8.64 33.35
CA ALA A 28 11.85 -9.14 34.71
C ALA A 28 12.79 -10.33 34.96
N GLU A 29 12.94 -11.23 34.00
CA GLU A 29 13.90 -12.34 34.07
C GLU A 29 15.35 -11.84 34.06
N ARG A 30 15.70 -10.92 33.16
CA ARG A 30 17.03 -10.28 33.11
C ARG A 30 17.37 -9.57 34.42
N ARG A 31 16.41 -8.86 35.03
CA ARG A 31 16.58 -8.23 36.36
C ARG A 31 16.88 -9.25 37.44
N ARG A 32 16.17 -10.40 37.46
CA ARG A 32 16.44 -11.49 38.41
C ARG A 32 17.85 -12.05 38.21
N GLY A 33 18.25 -12.29 36.96
CA GLY A 33 19.59 -12.74 36.60
C GLY A 33 20.68 -11.78 37.06
N LEU A 34 20.51 -10.48 36.79
CA LEU A 34 21.42 -9.42 37.22
C LEU A 34 21.54 -9.35 38.75
N ARG A 35 20.41 -9.39 39.47
CA ARG A 35 20.40 -9.40 40.95
C ARG A 35 21.15 -10.59 41.51
N ARG A 36 20.88 -11.80 40.99
CA ARG A 36 21.57 -13.02 41.42
C ARG A 36 23.07 -12.90 41.22
N MET A 37 23.50 -12.42 40.05
CA MET A 37 24.92 -12.29 39.76
C MET A 37 25.60 -11.21 40.60
N LYS A 38 24.93 -10.08 40.88
CA LYS A 38 25.43 -9.06 41.81
C LYS A 38 25.63 -9.64 43.22
N VAL A 39 24.71 -10.49 43.69
CA VAL A 39 24.86 -11.19 44.97
C VAL A 39 26.05 -12.15 44.94
N VAL A 40 26.21 -12.95 43.88
CA VAL A 40 27.36 -13.86 43.76
C VAL A 40 28.68 -13.08 43.78
N ALA A 41 28.81 -12.04 42.96
CA ALA A 41 30.03 -11.24 42.92
C ALA A 41 30.32 -10.52 44.25
N LEU A 42 29.28 -10.08 44.96
CA LEU A 42 29.41 -9.53 46.31
C LEU A 42 29.86 -10.60 47.32
N SER A 43 29.33 -11.82 47.24
CA SER A 43 29.73 -12.93 48.10
C SER A 43 31.20 -13.31 47.93
N PHE A 44 31.75 -13.24 46.71
CA PHE A 44 33.19 -13.43 46.48
C PHE A 44 34.03 -12.34 47.16
N LEU A 45 33.63 -11.07 47.06
CA LEU A 45 34.31 -9.96 47.75
C LEU A 45 34.26 -10.12 49.28
N VAL A 46 33.08 -10.41 49.84
CA VAL A 46 32.91 -10.62 51.28
C VAL A 46 33.69 -11.84 51.73
N GLY A 47 33.66 -12.94 50.97
CA GLY A 47 34.44 -14.14 51.24
C GLY A 47 35.95 -13.87 51.29
N ALA A 48 36.50 -13.16 50.29
CA ALA A 48 37.91 -12.76 50.28
C ALA A 48 38.24 -11.85 51.49
N THR A 49 37.37 -10.91 51.83
CA THR A 49 37.54 -10.03 52.99
C THR A 49 37.56 -10.81 54.31
N VAL A 50 36.65 -11.77 54.49
CA VAL A 50 36.59 -12.61 55.69
C VAL A 50 37.83 -13.49 55.80
N ILE A 51 38.26 -14.11 54.70
CA ILE A 51 39.50 -14.91 54.67
C ILE A 51 40.70 -14.02 55.05
N PHE A 52 40.79 -12.82 54.48
CA PHE A 52 41.85 -11.87 54.82
C PHE A 52 41.86 -11.51 56.31
N LEU A 53 40.71 -11.18 56.90
CA LEU A 53 40.59 -10.84 58.32
C LEU A 53 40.93 -12.03 59.23
N LEU A 54 40.43 -13.22 58.93
CA LEU A 54 40.70 -14.43 59.71
C LEU A 54 42.17 -14.83 59.64
N CYS A 55 42.80 -14.77 58.46
CA CYS A 55 44.22 -15.03 58.31
C CYS A 55 45.08 -13.98 59.04
N THR A 56 44.69 -12.71 58.99
CA THR A 56 45.37 -11.63 59.72
C THR A 56 45.27 -11.84 61.23
N TRP A 57 44.10 -12.21 61.73
CA TRP A 57 43.88 -12.53 63.13
C TRP A 57 44.66 -13.77 63.58
N ALA A 58 44.63 -14.86 62.79
CA ALA A 58 45.37 -16.09 63.09
C ALA A 58 46.89 -15.84 63.11
N GLN A 59 47.41 -15.04 62.17
CA GLN A 59 48.82 -14.68 62.13
C GLN A 59 49.23 -13.87 63.37
N SER A 60 48.36 -13.00 63.90
CA SER A 60 48.61 -12.27 65.16
C SER A 60 48.67 -13.16 66.41
N HIS A 61 48.11 -14.37 66.35
CA HIS A 61 48.13 -15.37 67.44
C HIS A 61 49.19 -16.48 67.23
N GLY A 62 50.14 -16.28 66.30
CA GLY A 62 51.25 -17.22 66.06
C GLY A 62 50.93 -18.39 65.14
N ALA A 63 49.98 -18.23 64.21
CA ALA A 63 49.66 -19.28 63.23
C ALA A 63 50.80 -19.61 62.26
N ALA A 64 50.71 -20.77 61.63
CA ALA A 64 51.74 -21.34 60.76
C ALA A 64 52.04 -20.47 59.51
N PRO A 65 53.27 -20.56 58.93
CA PRO A 65 53.70 -19.70 57.81
C PRO A 65 52.84 -19.77 56.54
N TRP A 66 52.16 -20.89 56.29
CA TRP A 66 51.28 -21.07 55.12
C TRP A 66 50.09 -20.08 55.13
N VAL A 67 49.70 -19.56 56.30
CA VAL A 67 48.62 -18.58 56.46
C VAL A 67 48.97 -17.26 55.76
N GLY A 68 50.25 -16.92 55.63
CA GLY A 68 50.71 -15.72 54.91
C GLY A 68 50.40 -15.76 53.41
N TYR A 69 50.51 -16.93 52.79
CA TYR A 69 50.18 -17.13 51.37
C TYR A 69 48.68 -16.93 51.10
N VAL A 70 47.83 -17.47 51.99
CA VAL A 70 46.38 -17.33 51.90
C VAL A 70 45.96 -15.89 52.19
N ARG A 71 46.61 -15.22 53.14
CA ARG A 71 46.38 -13.80 53.43
C ARG A 71 46.70 -12.93 52.22
N ALA A 72 47.86 -13.10 51.59
CA ALA A 72 48.26 -12.31 50.44
C ALA A 72 47.36 -12.56 49.21
N ALA A 73 46.95 -13.81 49.00
CA ALA A 73 45.95 -14.15 48.00
C ALA A 73 44.59 -13.48 48.30
N ALA A 74 44.11 -13.54 49.55
CA ALA A 74 42.85 -12.92 49.93
C ALA A 74 42.89 -11.39 49.85
N GLU A 75 44.01 -10.76 50.22
CA GLU A 75 44.24 -9.32 50.12
C GLU A 75 44.20 -8.85 48.67
N ALA A 76 45.00 -9.49 47.80
CA ALA A 76 45.05 -9.13 46.39
C ALA A 76 43.74 -9.45 45.65
N GLY A 77 43.06 -10.54 46.02
CA GLY A 77 41.72 -10.87 45.50
C GLY A 77 40.67 -9.85 45.92
N MET A 78 40.70 -9.39 47.18
CA MET A 78 39.82 -8.33 47.68
C MET A 78 40.07 -7.00 46.95
N VAL A 79 41.34 -6.61 46.76
CA VAL A 79 41.71 -5.40 46.03
C VAL A 79 41.28 -5.49 44.56
N GLY A 80 41.50 -6.62 43.88
CA GLY A 80 41.05 -6.84 42.51
C GLY A 80 39.53 -6.73 42.36
N ALA A 81 38.79 -7.35 43.29
CA ALA A 81 37.33 -7.28 43.33
C ALA A 81 36.79 -5.86 43.59
N LEU A 82 37.50 -5.04 44.36
CA LEU A 82 37.17 -3.62 44.60
C LEU A 82 37.49 -2.74 43.39
N ALA A 83 38.62 -2.97 42.72
CA ALA A 83 39.01 -2.23 41.51
C ALA A 83 37.98 -2.46 40.37
N ASP A 84 37.60 -3.70 40.13
CA ASP A 84 36.60 -4.02 39.12
C ASP A 84 35.20 -3.53 39.50
N TRP A 85 34.86 -3.54 40.81
CA TRP A 85 33.62 -2.91 41.28
C TRP A 85 33.58 -1.42 40.94
N PHE A 86 34.69 -0.71 41.17
CA PHE A 86 34.80 0.70 40.84
C PHE A 86 34.66 0.91 39.33
N ALA A 87 35.37 0.15 38.50
CA ALA A 87 35.32 0.28 37.04
C ALA A 87 33.92 0.02 36.47
N VAL A 88 33.28 -1.09 36.84
CA VAL A 88 31.93 -1.44 36.37
C VAL A 88 30.90 -0.43 36.88
N THR A 89 31.00 0.00 38.14
CA THR A 89 30.09 1.02 38.68
C THR A 89 30.28 2.35 37.95
N ALA A 90 31.52 2.79 37.72
CA ALA A 90 31.86 4.01 37.00
C ALA A 90 31.39 4.01 35.53
N LEU A 91 31.14 2.84 34.93
CA LEU A 91 30.58 2.76 33.59
C LEU A 91 29.12 3.25 33.55
N PHE A 92 28.32 2.92 34.57
CA PHE A 92 26.87 3.20 34.60
C PHE A 92 26.47 4.33 35.57
N LYS A 93 27.17 4.48 36.70
CA LYS A 93 26.77 5.33 37.83
C LYS A 93 27.98 6.00 38.48
N HIS A 94 27.71 6.94 39.37
CA HIS A 94 28.72 7.51 40.25
C HIS A 94 29.02 6.53 41.41
N PRO A 95 30.27 6.08 41.59
CA PRO A 95 30.63 5.21 42.71
C PRO A 95 30.39 5.94 44.04
N LEU A 96 29.77 5.25 45.01
CA LEU A 96 29.34 5.82 46.30
C LEU A 96 28.40 7.05 46.20
N GLY A 97 27.87 7.36 45.01
CA GLY A 97 27.07 8.57 44.77
C GLY A 97 27.89 9.86 44.67
N LEU A 98 29.22 9.78 44.68
CA LEU A 98 30.09 10.94 44.58
C LEU A 98 30.38 11.29 43.11
N PRO A 99 30.23 12.57 42.68
CA PRO A 99 30.46 12.99 41.30
C PRO A 99 31.96 13.04 40.98
N ILE A 100 32.59 11.88 40.86
CA ILE A 100 34.00 11.76 40.48
C ILE A 100 34.13 12.04 38.96
N PRO A 101 35.11 12.85 38.51
CA PRO A 101 35.38 13.07 37.10
C PRO A 101 35.54 11.74 36.34
N HIS A 102 35.03 11.67 35.10
CA HIS A 102 35.13 10.48 34.24
C HIS A 102 34.37 9.22 34.71
N THR A 103 33.36 9.36 35.58
CA THR A 103 32.42 8.29 35.94
C THR A 103 31.06 8.48 35.27
N ALA A 104 30.16 7.50 35.38
CA ALA A 104 28.90 7.40 34.64
C ALA A 104 29.08 7.56 33.11
N ILE A 105 30.06 6.87 32.52
CA ILE A 105 30.48 7.05 31.12
C ILE A 105 29.31 6.85 30.15
N ILE A 106 28.52 5.78 30.31
CA ILE A 106 27.38 5.48 29.42
C ILE A 106 26.32 6.56 29.53
N LYS A 107 26.00 7.01 30.74
CA LYS A 107 25.05 8.10 30.99
C LYS A 107 25.49 9.39 30.27
N ARG A 108 26.78 9.73 30.36
CA ARG A 108 27.34 10.96 29.76
C ARG A 108 27.51 10.89 28.24
N LYS A 109 27.81 9.71 27.69
CA LYS A 109 28.04 9.49 26.26
C LYS A 109 26.83 8.90 25.52
N LYS A 110 25.62 8.98 26.10
CA LYS A 110 24.42 8.33 25.54
C LYS A 110 24.17 8.75 24.08
N ASP A 111 24.30 10.05 23.79
CA ASP A 111 23.98 10.59 22.47
C ASP A 111 25.03 10.17 21.43
N GLN A 112 26.31 10.19 21.81
CA GLN A 112 27.41 9.68 20.97
C GLN A 112 27.26 8.18 20.67
N LEU A 113 26.79 7.40 21.64
CA LEU A 113 26.51 5.97 21.44
C LEU A 113 25.29 5.78 20.51
N GLY A 114 24.28 6.63 20.61
CA GLY A 114 23.12 6.64 19.72
C GLY A 114 23.49 6.95 18.27
N GLU A 115 24.28 8.01 18.05
CA GLU A 115 24.78 8.39 16.72
C GLU A 115 25.67 7.30 16.11
N GLY A 116 26.57 6.72 16.91
CA GLY A 116 27.41 5.61 16.49
C GLY A 116 26.59 4.37 16.12
N LEU A 117 25.54 4.04 16.89
CA LEU A 117 24.65 2.93 16.58
C LEU A 117 23.85 3.18 15.30
N GLY A 118 23.35 4.41 15.10
CA GLY A 118 22.66 4.80 13.87
C GLY A 118 23.54 4.64 12.63
N THR A 119 24.79 5.12 12.70
CA THR A 119 25.79 4.96 11.63
C THR A 119 26.12 3.50 11.37
N PHE A 120 26.33 2.72 12.43
CA PHE A 120 26.60 1.29 12.31
C PHE A 120 25.46 0.54 11.61
N VAL A 121 24.20 0.81 11.98
CA VAL A 121 23.02 0.21 11.34
C VAL A 121 22.93 0.62 9.87
N ARG A 122 23.20 1.89 9.56
CA ARG A 122 23.21 2.39 8.18
C ARG A 122 24.19 1.63 7.31
N GLU A 123 25.45 1.55 7.74
CA GLU A 123 26.54 1.00 6.94
C GLU A 123 26.46 -0.53 6.83
N ASN A 124 26.04 -1.23 7.89
CA ASN A 124 26.10 -2.68 7.93
C ASN A 124 24.79 -3.38 7.56
N PHE A 125 23.63 -2.74 7.82
CA PHE A 125 22.32 -3.37 7.61
C PHE A 125 21.50 -2.69 6.52
N MET A 126 21.65 -1.38 6.33
CA MET A 126 20.93 -0.60 5.31
C MET A 126 21.85 -0.23 4.13
N SER A 127 22.80 -1.10 3.76
CA SER A 127 23.55 -0.91 2.52
C SER A 127 22.78 -1.52 1.34
N PRO A 128 22.73 -0.83 0.18
CA PRO A 128 22.04 -1.35 -1.01
C PRO A 128 22.50 -2.75 -1.42
N ASP A 129 23.79 -3.05 -1.23
CA ASP A 129 24.37 -4.35 -1.57
C ASP A 129 23.94 -5.46 -0.61
N VAL A 130 23.94 -5.19 0.71
CA VAL A 130 23.49 -6.17 1.72
C VAL A 130 22.00 -6.47 1.56
N VAL A 131 21.18 -5.43 1.35
CA VAL A 131 19.74 -5.58 1.13
C VAL A 131 19.46 -6.36 -0.16
N ALA A 132 20.16 -6.05 -1.25
CA ALA A 132 20.02 -6.78 -2.51
C ALA A 132 20.41 -8.26 -2.38
N ALA A 133 21.53 -8.56 -1.71
CA ALA A 133 21.96 -9.94 -1.48
C ALA A 133 20.92 -10.72 -0.65
N LYS A 134 20.42 -10.13 0.44
CA LYS A 134 19.40 -10.75 1.29
C LYS A 134 18.07 -10.96 0.58
N LEU A 135 17.64 -10.02 -0.27
CA LEU A 135 16.42 -10.17 -1.07
C LEU A 135 16.56 -11.29 -2.13
N ARG A 136 17.73 -11.42 -2.76
CA ARG A 136 18.01 -12.54 -3.69
C ARG A 136 17.91 -13.88 -2.99
N ASP A 137 18.58 -14.03 -1.84
CA ASP A 137 18.54 -15.27 -1.05
C ASP A 137 17.12 -15.60 -0.56
N ALA A 138 16.30 -14.59 -0.33
CA ALA A 138 14.93 -14.76 0.12
C ALA A 138 13.95 -15.22 -0.97
N GLN A 139 14.29 -15.12 -2.26
CA GLN A 139 13.40 -15.51 -3.38
C GLN A 139 11.97 -14.99 -3.18
N VAL A 140 11.85 -13.68 -2.91
CA VAL A 140 10.60 -13.05 -2.46
C VAL A 140 9.48 -13.26 -3.47
N ALA A 141 9.75 -13.09 -4.76
CA ALA A 141 8.77 -13.32 -5.82
C ALA A 141 8.21 -14.74 -5.81
N GLY A 142 9.04 -15.76 -5.59
CA GLY A 142 8.59 -17.16 -5.51
C GLY A 142 7.68 -17.42 -4.31
N ARG A 143 8.01 -16.86 -3.14
CA ARG A 143 7.18 -16.99 -1.93
C ARG A 143 5.85 -16.26 -2.06
N VAL A 144 5.88 -15.04 -2.60
CA VAL A 144 4.68 -14.24 -2.88
C VAL A 144 3.81 -14.95 -3.91
N GLY A 145 4.38 -15.48 -5.00
CA GLY A 145 3.63 -16.24 -6.00
C GLY A 145 2.93 -17.48 -5.42
N LYS A 146 3.65 -18.25 -4.57
CA LYS A 146 3.06 -19.39 -3.85
C LYS A 146 1.94 -18.96 -2.90
N TRP A 147 2.08 -17.81 -2.24
CA TRP A 147 1.06 -17.29 -1.35
C TRP A 147 -0.18 -16.80 -2.11
N LEU A 148 0.00 -16.07 -3.21
CA LEU A 148 -1.09 -15.52 -4.04
C LEU A 148 -1.85 -16.60 -4.84
N SER A 149 -1.22 -17.74 -5.13
CA SER A 149 -1.87 -18.86 -5.84
C SER A 149 -2.84 -19.66 -4.96
N ASP A 150 -2.87 -19.42 -3.65
CA ASP A 150 -3.88 -19.99 -2.76
C ASP A 150 -5.17 -19.13 -2.81
N PRO A 151 -6.32 -19.71 -3.17
CA PRO A 151 -7.59 -19.00 -3.25
C PRO A 151 -7.95 -18.23 -1.97
N ALA A 152 -7.65 -18.78 -0.79
CA ALA A 152 -7.99 -18.12 0.48
C ALA A 152 -7.17 -16.84 0.71
N HIS A 153 -5.94 -16.80 0.20
CA HIS A 153 -5.09 -15.61 0.26
C HIS A 153 -5.48 -14.60 -0.82
N ALA A 154 -5.82 -15.06 -2.02
CA ALA A 154 -6.31 -14.20 -3.09
C ALA A 154 -7.62 -13.49 -2.71
N GLU A 155 -8.54 -14.17 -2.02
CA GLU A 155 -9.76 -13.56 -1.48
C GLU A 155 -9.46 -12.47 -0.44
N ARG A 156 -8.44 -12.67 0.41
CA ARG A 156 -7.97 -11.63 1.35
C ARG A 156 -7.39 -10.43 0.61
N VAL A 157 -6.55 -10.65 -0.41
CA VAL A 157 -6.02 -9.55 -1.23
C VAL A 157 -7.15 -8.79 -1.92
N ALA A 158 -8.14 -9.50 -2.45
CA ALA A 158 -9.32 -8.87 -3.05
C ALA A 158 -10.12 -8.05 -2.02
N ALA A 159 -10.25 -8.52 -0.77
CA ALA A 159 -10.92 -7.79 0.31
C ALA A 159 -10.17 -6.52 0.72
N GLU A 160 -8.85 -6.59 0.87
CA GLU A 160 -8.03 -5.43 1.22
C GLU A 160 -8.00 -4.42 0.06
N THR A 161 -7.88 -4.90 -1.17
CA THR A 161 -7.93 -4.05 -2.39
C THR A 161 -9.28 -3.37 -2.52
N ALA A 162 -10.38 -4.09 -2.24
CA ALA A 162 -11.73 -3.54 -2.19
C ALA A 162 -11.82 -2.41 -1.14
N THR A 163 -11.28 -2.62 0.05
CA THR A 163 -11.26 -1.59 1.12
C THR A 163 -10.50 -0.34 0.70
N VAL A 164 -9.32 -0.50 0.10
CA VAL A 164 -8.52 0.64 -0.41
C VAL A 164 -9.25 1.36 -1.55
N LEU A 165 -9.85 0.61 -2.47
CA LEU A 165 -10.61 1.16 -3.58
C LEU A 165 -11.85 1.93 -3.09
N ARG A 166 -12.53 1.42 -2.06
CA ARG A 166 -13.65 2.10 -1.40
C ARG A 166 -13.23 3.46 -0.87
N VAL A 167 -12.15 3.50 -0.08
CA VAL A 167 -11.61 4.74 0.49
C VAL A 167 -11.18 5.70 -0.63
N GLY A 168 -10.52 5.19 -1.67
CA GLY A 168 -10.12 5.99 -2.82
C GLY A 168 -11.31 6.63 -3.54
N VAL A 169 -12.38 5.87 -3.81
CA VAL A 169 -13.59 6.36 -4.48
C VAL A 169 -14.39 7.31 -3.59
N GLU A 170 -14.44 7.09 -2.27
CA GLU A 170 -15.07 7.99 -1.31
C GLU A 170 -14.31 9.32 -1.18
N MET A 171 -12.97 9.30 -1.27
CA MET A 171 -12.14 10.50 -1.24
C MET A 171 -12.29 11.37 -2.49
N LEU A 172 -12.74 10.81 -3.62
CA LEU A 172 -13.00 11.58 -4.83
C LEU A 172 -14.29 12.39 -4.66
N ARG A 173 -14.11 13.71 -4.52
CA ARG A 173 -15.21 14.68 -4.55
C ARG A 173 -15.79 14.75 -5.94
N ASP A 174 -17.12 14.76 -6.03
CA ASP A 174 -17.81 14.73 -7.32
C ASP A 174 -17.51 16.01 -8.14
N GLU A 175 -17.36 17.16 -7.47
CA GLU A 175 -16.97 18.45 -8.07
C GLU A 175 -15.58 18.40 -8.74
N ASP A 176 -14.59 17.77 -8.09
CA ASP A 176 -13.23 17.67 -8.62
C ASP A 176 -13.20 16.79 -9.88
N VAL A 177 -13.98 15.71 -9.86
CA VAL A 177 -14.08 14.77 -10.99
C VAL A 177 -14.85 15.40 -12.15
N GLN A 178 -15.88 16.21 -11.89
CA GLN A 178 -16.58 16.98 -12.92
C GLN A 178 -15.63 17.91 -13.68
N HIS A 179 -14.77 18.65 -12.97
CA HIS A 179 -13.77 19.50 -13.61
C HIS A 179 -12.77 18.73 -14.47
N VAL A 180 -12.39 17.52 -14.06
CA VAL A 180 -11.52 16.64 -14.85
C VAL A 180 -12.27 16.07 -16.05
N LEU A 181 -13.52 15.63 -15.89
CA LEU A 181 -14.37 15.14 -16.97
C LEU A 181 -14.54 16.19 -18.08
N ASP A 182 -14.88 17.43 -17.71
CA ASP A 182 -15.06 18.53 -18.66
C ASP A 182 -13.76 18.86 -19.41
N ARG A 183 -12.64 18.96 -18.68
CA ARG A 183 -11.36 19.38 -19.28
C ARG A 183 -10.64 18.27 -20.03
N MET A 184 -10.81 17.02 -19.63
CA MET A 184 -9.95 15.91 -20.06
C MET A 184 -10.69 14.90 -20.93
N ILE A 185 -11.99 14.69 -20.70
CA ILE A 185 -12.80 13.76 -21.48
C ILE A 185 -13.60 14.54 -22.53
N VAL A 186 -14.44 15.50 -22.13
CA VAL A 186 -15.28 16.25 -23.08
C VAL A 186 -14.43 17.03 -24.08
N LYS A 187 -13.44 17.79 -23.60
CA LYS A 187 -12.54 18.55 -24.48
C LYS A 187 -11.74 17.66 -25.44
N ARG A 188 -11.28 16.49 -24.98
CA ARG A 188 -10.46 15.58 -25.79
C ARG A 188 -11.26 14.74 -26.77
N ILE A 189 -12.53 14.50 -26.47
CA ILE A 189 -13.50 13.91 -27.42
C ILE A 189 -13.94 14.97 -28.45
N ALA A 190 -13.99 16.25 -28.07
CA ALA A 190 -14.33 17.36 -28.97
C ALA A 190 -13.18 17.76 -29.91
N GLU A 191 -11.93 17.46 -29.56
CA GLU A 191 -10.71 17.90 -30.27
C GLU A 191 -10.54 17.30 -31.68
N PRO A 192 -10.75 15.99 -31.90
CA PRO A 192 -10.70 15.39 -33.23
C PRO A 192 -11.88 15.84 -34.10
N GLN A 193 -11.66 15.88 -35.42
CA GLN A 193 -12.76 16.00 -36.38
C GLN A 193 -13.61 14.73 -36.36
N TRP A 194 -14.90 14.87 -36.15
CA TRP A 194 -15.88 13.80 -36.05
C TRP A 194 -16.31 13.26 -37.41
N GLY A 195 -16.28 14.10 -38.46
CA GLY A 195 -16.71 13.72 -39.81
C GLY A 195 -16.07 12.41 -40.30
N PRO A 196 -14.75 12.36 -40.53
CA PRO A 196 -14.13 11.18 -41.15
C PRO A 196 -14.25 9.87 -40.35
N PRO A 197 -14.14 9.84 -39.01
CA PRO A 197 -14.43 8.65 -38.21
C PRO A 197 -15.88 8.17 -38.34
N ILE A 198 -16.86 9.08 -38.27
CA ILE A 198 -18.28 8.73 -38.39
C ILE A 198 -18.58 8.20 -39.79
N GLY A 199 -18.01 8.83 -40.82
CA GLY A 199 -18.17 8.38 -42.21
C GLY A 199 -17.62 6.98 -42.44
N ARG A 200 -16.46 6.64 -41.84
CA ARG A 200 -15.90 5.27 -41.90
C ARG A 200 -16.81 4.23 -41.24
N VAL A 201 -17.36 4.55 -40.06
CA VAL A 201 -18.31 3.66 -39.37
C VAL A 201 -19.57 3.49 -40.20
N LEU A 202 -20.13 4.58 -40.73
CA LEU A 202 -21.33 4.55 -41.57
C LEU A 202 -21.08 3.73 -42.84
N ALA A 203 -19.95 3.92 -43.53
CA ALA A 203 -19.57 3.14 -44.70
C ALA A 203 -19.44 1.63 -44.40
N SER A 204 -18.85 1.27 -43.25
CA SER A 204 -18.75 -0.14 -42.80
C SER A 204 -20.13 -0.75 -42.56
N LEU A 205 -21.02 -0.02 -41.87
CA LEU A 205 -22.39 -0.49 -41.60
C LEU A 205 -23.20 -0.62 -42.89
N LEU A 206 -22.98 0.29 -43.85
CA LEU A 206 -23.62 0.29 -45.15
C LEU A 206 -23.16 -0.88 -46.03
N ALA A 207 -21.86 -1.20 -45.99
CA ALA A 207 -21.27 -2.33 -46.71
C ALA A 207 -21.77 -3.69 -46.18
N GLU A 208 -22.05 -3.78 -44.88
CA GLU A 208 -22.65 -4.97 -44.25
C GLU A 208 -24.17 -5.09 -44.50
N GLY A 209 -24.80 -4.13 -45.19
CA GLY A 209 -26.24 -4.16 -45.49
C GLY A 209 -27.15 -3.91 -44.28
N ARG A 210 -26.61 -3.43 -43.15
CA ARG A 210 -27.38 -3.25 -41.90
C ARG A 210 -28.46 -2.16 -41.99
N GLN A 211 -28.31 -1.23 -42.94
CA GLN A 211 -29.27 -0.16 -43.22
C GLN A 211 -30.62 -0.65 -43.72
N GLU A 212 -30.69 -1.84 -44.32
CA GLU A 212 -31.91 -2.35 -44.97
C GLU A 212 -33.06 -2.47 -43.96
N ALA A 213 -32.76 -2.91 -42.74
CA ALA A 213 -33.73 -3.01 -41.65
C ALA A 213 -34.24 -1.63 -41.19
N LEU A 214 -33.37 -0.62 -41.18
CA LEU A 214 -33.73 0.76 -40.85
C LEU A 214 -34.60 1.37 -41.95
N ILE A 215 -34.24 1.21 -43.22
CA ILE A 215 -35.05 1.65 -44.37
C ILE A 215 -36.42 0.96 -44.31
N GLN A 216 -36.47 -0.35 -44.05
CA GLN A 216 -37.73 -1.07 -43.93
C GLN A 216 -38.62 -0.48 -42.84
N LEU A 217 -38.07 -0.23 -41.65
CA LEU A 217 -38.79 0.37 -40.53
C LEU A 217 -39.32 1.78 -40.87
N LEU A 218 -38.54 2.57 -41.60
CA LEU A 218 -38.96 3.88 -42.09
C LEU A 218 -40.07 3.78 -43.14
N CYS A 219 -39.97 2.84 -44.08
CA CYS A 219 -41.01 2.58 -45.08
C CYS A 219 -42.31 2.10 -44.43
N ASP A 220 -42.22 1.21 -43.44
CA ASP A 220 -43.37 0.75 -42.65
C ASP A 220 -44.02 1.93 -41.91
N ARG A 221 -43.20 2.79 -41.26
CA ARG A 221 -43.71 3.98 -40.59
C ARG A 221 -44.31 5.01 -41.55
N ALA A 222 -43.71 5.20 -42.74
CA ALA A 222 -44.21 6.10 -43.76
C ALA A 222 -45.57 5.63 -44.32
N PHE A 223 -45.75 4.33 -44.50
CA PHE A 223 -47.05 3.74 -44.86
C PHE A 223 -48.09 3.90 -43.74
N GLN A 224 -47.71 3.65 -42.49
CA GLN A 224 -48.62 3.89 -41.36
C GLN A 224 -49.04 5.36 -41.23
N TRP A 225 -48.11 6.27 -41.50
CA TRP A 225 -48.42 7.69 -41.56
C TRP A 225 -49.34 8.01 -42.74
N SER A 226 -49.10 7.45 -43.94
CA SER A 226 -49.92 7.71 -45.13
C SER A 226 -51.38 7.26 -44.96
N LEU A 227 -51.63 6.14 -44.26
CA LEU A 227 -52.99 5.68 -43.90
C LEU A 227 -53.78 6.72 -43.10
N ASN A 228 -53.09 7.48 -42.24
CA ASN A 228 -53.71 8.48 -41.36
C ASN A 228 -53.54 9.91 -41.90
N ALA A 229 -52.93 10.08 -43.07
CA ALA A 229 -52.60 11.39 -43.62
C ALA A 229 -53.79 12.12 -44.27
N GLY A 230 -54.97 11.49 -44.37
CA GLY A 230 -56.15 12.07 -45.03
C GLY A 230 -56.49 13.48 -44.54
N GLU A 231 -56.65 13.65 -43.23
CA GLU A 231 -56.95 14.96 -42.62
C GLU A 231 -55.82 15.99 -42.79
N VAL A 232 -54.56 15.53 -42.85
CA VAL A 232 -53.40 16.42 -43.04
C VAL A 232 -53.35 16.93 -44.47
N ILE A 233 -53.58 16.03 -45.44
CA ILE A 233 -53.59 16.35 -46.87
C ILE A 233 -54.76 17.29 -47.19
N GLU A 234 -55.94 17.01 -46.68
CA GLU A 234 -57.12 17.86 -46.86
C GLU A 234 -56.87 19.28 -46.31
N ARG A 235 -56.32 19.39 -45.10
CA ARG A 235 -55.98 20.69 -44.48
C ARG A 235 -54.92 21.48 -45.26
N VAL A 236 -53.92 20.80 -45.83
CA VAL A 236 -52.87 21.46 -46.64
C VAL A 236 -53.46 21.97 -47.96
N ILE A 237 -54.30 21.16 -48.61
CA ILE A 237 -54.96 21.54 -49.86
C ILE A 237 -55.93 22.69 -49.64
N GLU A 238 -56.77 22.66 -48.60
CA GLU A 238 -57.66 23.77 -48.27
C GLU A 238 -56.91 25.08 -47.97
N ARG A 239 -55.70 25.01 -47.40
CA ARG A 239 -54.87 26.17 -47.09
C ARG A 239 -54.18 26.76 -48.32
N ASP A 240 -53.67 25.89 -49.19
CA ASP A 240 -52.79 26.29 -50.32
C ASP A 240 -53.55 26.32 -51.67
N SER A 241 -54.84 25.96 -51.70
CA SER A 241 -55.68 25.99 -52.90
C SER A 241 -55.93 27.43 -53.40
N PRO A 242 -55.86 27.66 -54.74
CA PRO A 242 -56.14 28.97 -55.31
C PRO A 242 -57.56 29.44 -55.02
N THR A 243 -57.76 30.74 -54.79
CA THR A 243 -59.07 31.33 -54.45
C THR A 243 -60.17 31.13 -55.50
N TRP A 244 -59.79 30.76 -56.73
CA TRP A 244 -60.70 30.47 -57.84
C TRP A 244 -61.10 28.98 -57.94
N SER A 245 -60.52 28.10 -57.12
CA SER A 245 -60.82 26.66 -57.08
C SER A 245 -62.13 26.38 -56.35
N PRO A 246 -63.08 25.65 -56.95
CA PRO A 246 -64.25 25.14 -56.23
C PRO A 246 -63.87 24.05 -55.22
N ARG A 247 -64.45 24.07 -54.01
CA ARG A 247 -64.18 23.08 -52.94
C ARG A 247 -64.32 21.61 -53.38
N TRP A 248 -65.23 21.31 -54.31
CA TRP A 248 -65.39 19.95 -54.83
C TRP A 248 -64.16 19.47 -55.63
N VAL A 249 -63.42 20.37 -56.27
CA VAL A 249 -62.15 20.07 -56.95
C VAL A 249 -61.08 19.78 -55.91
N ASP A 250 -61.02 20.60 -54.85
CA ASP A 250 -60.05 20.46 -53.76
C ASP A 250 -60.18 19.10 -53.05
N HIS A 251 -61.42 18.66 -52.72
CA HIS A 251 -61.65 17.34 -52.13
C HIS A 251 -61.30 16.18 -53.09
N LEU A 252 -61.66 16.28 -54.39
CA LEU A 252 -61.31 15.25 -55.37
C LEU A 252 -59.80 15.10 -55.57
N VAL A 253 -59.08 16.23 -55.56
CA VAL A 253 -57.62 16.26 -55.64
C VAL A 253 -57.00 15.69 -54.36
N GLY A 254 -57.54 16.03 -53.18
CA GLY A 254 -57.11 15.46 -51.90
C GLY A 254 -57.28 13.96 -51.82
N ASP A 255 -58.46 13.43 -52.16
CA ASP A 255 -58.73 11.99 -52.20
C ASP A 255 -57.85 11.25 -53.21
N ARG A 256 -57.52 11.89 -54.33
CA ARG A 256 -56.63 11.31 -55.34
C ARG A 256 -55.18 11.29 -54.84
N ILE A 257 -54.69 12.38 -54.26
CA ILE A 257 -53.34 12.48 -53.69
C ILE A 257 -53.16 11.50 -52.54
N HIS A 258 -54.12 11.43 -51.62
CA HIS A 258 -54.07 10.50 -50.49
C HIS A 258 -53.98 9.05 -50.94
N ARG A 259 -54.84 8.64 -51.89
CA ARG A 259 -54.79 7.28 -52.47
C ARG A 259 -53.47 7.00 -53.18
N GLU A 260 -52.99 7.92 -54.00
CA GLU A 260 -51.73 7.74 -54.74
C GLU A 260 -50.51 7.69 -53.79
N LEU A 261 -50.51 8.49 -52.72
CA LEU A 261 -49.49 8.47 -51.68
C LEU A 261 -49.50 7.16 -50.89
N MET A 262 -50.68 6.66 -50.54
CA MET A 262 -50.84 5.36 -49.89
C MET A 262 -50.34 4.23 -50.80
N ASP A 263 -50.75 4.22 -52.06
CA ASP A 263 -50.30 3.23 -53.06
C ASP A 263 -48.78 3.30 -53.27
N PHE A 264 -48.21 4.50 -53.37
CA PHE A 264 -46.77 4.69 -53.52
C PHE A 264 -46.00 4.18 -52.30
N THR A 265 -46.43 4.57 -51.09
CA THR A 265 -45.77 4.12 -49.84
C THR A 265 -45.87 2.62 -49.62
N ASP A 266 -47.00 1.99 -49.99
CA ASP A 266 -47.14 0.53 -49.93
C ASP A 266 -46.27 -0.19 -50.98
N LYS A 267 -46.17 0.34 -52.21
CA LYS A 267 -45.27 -0.18 -53.26
C LYS A 267 -43.80 -0.11 -52.83
N VAL A 268 -43.37 1.00 -52.22
CA VAL A 268 -42.01 1.17 -51.67
C VAL A 268 -41.75 0.18 -50.54
N ARG A 269 -42.72 0.00 -49.64
CA ARG A 269 -42.60 -0.89 -48.47
C ARG A 269 -42.50 -2.36 -48.84
N ARG A 270 -43.27 -2.81 -49.85
CA ARG A 270 -43.35 -4.21 -50.27
C ARG A 270 -42.25 -4.64 -51.24
N ASN A 271 -41.65 -3.70 -51.97
CA ASN A 271 -40.61 -4.00 -52.95
C ASN A 271 -39.22 -3.53 -52.46
N PRO A 272 -38.33 -4.45 -52.05
CA PRO A 272 -36.95 -4.10 -51.67
C PRO A 272 -36.16 -3.39 -52.77
N ASP A 273 -36.42 -3.71 -54.04
CA ASP A 273 -35.71 -3.16 -55.19
C ASP A 273 -36.33 -1.87 -55.75
N HIS A 274 -37.28 -1.27 -55.00
CA HIS A 274 -37.93 -0.02 -55.41
C HIS A 274 -36.90 1.10 -55.64
N GLU A 275 -37.09 1.92 -56.69
CA GLU A 275 -36.15 2.98 -57.07
C GLU A 275 -35.86 3.95 -55.92
N LEU A 276 -36.89 4.30 -55.14
CA LEU A 276 -36.74 5.14 -53.95
C LEU A 276 -35.80 4.53 -52.90
N ARG A 277 -35.89 3.23 -52.62
CA ARG A 277 -34.99 2.55 -51.67
C ARG A 277 -33.56 2.55 -52.19
N ARG A 278 -33.37 2.22 -53.47
CA ARG A 278 -32.06 2.26 -54.12
C ARG A 278 -31.44 3.67 -54.10
N SER A 279 -32.25 4.71 -54.34
CA SER A 279 -31.79 6.10 -54.26
C SER A 279 -31.43 6.51 -52.83
N ALA A 280 -32.23 6.09 -51.83
CA ALA A 280 -31.94 6.35 -50.42
C ALA A 280 -30.63 5.66 -49.99
N THR A 281 -30.45 4.40 -50.39
CA THR A 281 -29.20 3.66 -50.13
C THR A 281 -28.01 4.33 -50.80
N ARG A 282 -28.12 4.73 -52.07
CA ARG A 282 -27.06 5.47 -52.77
C ARG A 282 -26.71 6.77 -52.06
N PHE A 283 -27.72 7.55 -51.67
CA PHE A 283 -27.51 8.79 -50.92
C PHE A 283 -26.78 8.55 -49.60
N MET A 284 -27.07 7.46 -48.87
CA MET A 284 -26.33 7.14 -47.65
C MET A 284 -24.87 6.80 -47.91
N PHE A 285 -24.56 6.09 -49.01
CA PHE A 285 -23.17 5.83 -49.41
C PHE A 285 -22.44 7.11 -49.81
N GLU A 286 -23.08 7.97 -50.61
CA GLU A 286 -22.54 9.28 -50.99
C GLU A 286 -22.31 10.15 -49.75
N PHE A 287 -23.28 10.24 -48.84
CA PHE A 287 -23.15 10.98 -47.60
C PHE A 287 -22.04 10.43 -46.69
N ALA A 288 -21.87 9.11 -46.62
CA ALA A 288 -20.77 8.48 -45.86
C ALA A 288 -19.40 8.82 -46.46
N ASP A 289 -19.29 8.92 -47.79
CA ASP A 289 -18.07 9.33 -48.49
C ASP A 289 -17.79 10.83 -48.32
N ASP A 290 -18.81 11.68 -48.50
CA ASP A 290 -18.72 13.13 -48.32
C ASP A 290 -18.30 13.48 -46.88
N LEU A 291 -18.80 12.74 -45.88
CA LEU A 291 -18.41 12.93 -44.49
C LEU A 291 -16.92 12.59 -44.21
N GLN A 292 -16.27 11.86 -45.12
CA GLN A 292 -14.84 11.53 -45.06
C GLN A 292 -13.97 12.44 -45.92
N ASN A 293 -14.46 12.84 -47.09
CA ASN A 293 -13.65 13.43 -48.15
C ASN A 293 -14.06 14.86 -48.53
N ASP A 294 -15.31 15.28 -48.31
CA ASP A 294 -15.80 16.62 -48.65
C ASP A 294 -15.62 17.60 -47.49
N PRO A 295 -14.76 18.65 -47.64
CA PRO A 295 -14.54 19.64 -46.60
C PRO A 295 -15.81 20.37 -46.15
N ALA A 296 -16.76 20.61 -47.05
CA ALA A 296 -17.99 21.33 -46.71
C ALA A 296 -18.91 20.48 -45.81
N THR A 297 -19.05 19.20 -46.10
CA THR A 297 -19.85 18.25 -45.31
C THR A 297 -19.20 17.95 -43.97
N ILE A 298 -17.86 17.80 -43.94
CA ILE A 298 -17.11 17.69 -42.69
C ILE A 298 -17.36 18.91 -41.81
N GLN A 299 -17.26 20.13 -42.35
CA GLN A 299 -17.51 21.34 -41.56
C GLN A 299 -18.94 21.44 -41.03
N ARG A 300 -19.95 20.98 -41.79
CA ARG A 300 -21.33 20.90 -41.29
C ARG A 300 -21.44 19.95 -40.10
N ALA A 301 -20.77 18.80 -40.16
CA ALA A 301 -20.73 17.85 -39.05
C ALA A 301 -20.02 18.44 -37.82
N GLU A 302 -18.93 19.18 -38.02
CA GLU A 302 -18.24 19.89 -36.93
C GLU A 302 -19.11 20.98 -36.30
N ASN A 303 -19.88 21.72 -37.09
CA ASN A 303 -20.81 22.73 -36.55
C ASN A 303 -21.92 22.07 -35.71
N VAL A 304 -22.43 20.91 -36.13
CA VAL A 304 -23.41 20.13 -35.34
C VAL A 304 -22.77 19.62 -34.05
N LYS A 305 -21.53 19.14 -34.10
CA LYS A 305 -20.74 18.75 -32.92
C LYS A 305 -20.65 19.91 -31.93
N GLU A 306 -20.26 21.10 -32.38
CA GLU A 306 -20.16 22.28 -31.51
C GLU A 306 -21.49 22.63 -30.84
N GLN A 307 -22.60 22.58 -31.59
CA GLN A 307 -23.93 22.83 -31.03
C GLN A 307 -24.39 21.78 -30.01
N ILE A 308 -23.93 20.52 -30.13
CA ILE A 308 -24.22 19.48 -29.16
C ILE A 308 -23.33 19.66 -27.93
N MET A 309 -22.04 19.90 -28.12
CA MET A 309 -21.08 20.07 -27.01
C MET A 309 -21.31 21.34 -26.19
N ALA A 310 -21.89 22.38 -26.78
CA ALA A 310 -22.22 23.63 -26.09
C ALA A 310 -23.46 23.52 -25.17
N ARG A 311 -24.17 22.40 -25.19
CA ARG A 311 -25.38 22.20 -24.39
C ARG A 311 -25.06 21.77 -22.97
N GLU A 312 -25.68 22.43 -21.99
CA GLU A 312 -25.61 22.05 -20.57
C GLU A 312 -26.12 20.62 -20.32
N GLU A 313 -26.98 20.09 -21.19
CA GLU A 313 -27.43 18.71 -21.12
C GLU A 313 -26.28 17.70 -21.20
N VAL A 314 -25.21 17.98 -21.96
CA VAL A 314 -24.07 17.06 -22.10
C VAL A 314 -23.26 17.01 -20.81
N ALA A 315 -23.02 18.16 -20.17
CA ALA A 315 -22.35 18.24 -18.88
C ALA A 315 -23.16 17.50 -17.78
N ARG A 316 -24.48 17.73 -17.73
CA ARG A 316 -25.38 17.03 -16.79
C ARG A 316 -25.43 15.51 -17.02
N ALA A 317 -25.38 15.07 -18.27
CA ALA A 317 -25.31 13.65 -18.61
C ALA A 317 -24.01 13.02 -18.10
N ALA A 318 -22.87 13.72 -18.22
CA ALA A 318 -21.59 13.26 -17.71
C ALA A 318 -21.58 13.16 -16.17
N GLU A 319 -22.16 14.13 -15.48
CA GLU A 319 -22.33 14.10 -14.01
C GLU A 319 -23.20 12.92 -13.55
N THR A 320 -24.32 12.69 -14.25
CA THR A 320 -25.21 11.57 -13.94
C THR A 320 -24.52 10.23 -14.18
N ALA A 321 -23.76 10.12 -15.27
CA ALA A 321 -22.98 8.93 -15.60
C ALA A 321 -21.88 8.66 -14.56
N TRP A 322 -21.18 9.70 -14.09
CA TRP A 322 -20.19 9.60 -13.02
C TRP A 322 -20.82 9.09 -11.72
N THR A 323 -21.93 9.69 -11.31
CA THR A 323 -22.64 9.31 -10.07
C THR A 323 -23.10 7.85 -10.14
N ALA A 324 -23.66 7.44 -11.29
CA ALA A 324 -24.05 6.06 -11.51
C ALA A 324 -22.84 5.09 -11.47
N ALA A 325 -21.73 5.45 -12.11
CA ALA A 325 -20.51 4.65 -12.09
C ALA A 325 -19.93 4.52 -10.69
N LYS A 326 -19.83 5.63 -9.93
CA LYS A 326 -19.37 5.66 -8.54
C LYS A 326 -20.20 4.73 -7.66
N ARG A 327 -21.53 4.77 -7.78
CA ARG A 327 -22.44 3.88 -7.06
C ARG A 327 -22.19 2.41 -7.40
N ILE A 328 -22.11 2.07 -8.69
CA ILE A 328 -21.87 0.68 -9.14
C ILE A 328 -20.54 0.15 -8.59
N VAL A 329 -19.50 0.97 -8.58
CA VAL A 329 -18.19 0.59 -8.03
C VAL A 329 -18.27 0.36 -6.53
N LEU A 330 -18.91 1.27 -5.78
CA LEU A 330 -19.06 1.13 -4.33
C LEU A 330 -19.87 -0.12 -3.94
N GLU A 331 -21.01 -0.35 -4.61
CA GLU A 331 -21.83 -1.56 -4.40
C GLU A 331 -21.05 -2.84 -4.73
N SER A 332 -20.27 -2.84 -5.82
CA SER A 332 -19.46 -4.00 -6.22
C SER A 332 -18.28 -4.25 -5.27
N VAL A 333 -17.80 -3.23 -4.58
CA VAL A 333 -16.68 -3.33 -3.64
C VAL A 333 -17.15 -3.88 -2.28
N ASP A 334 -18.35 -3.49 -1.84
CA ASP A 334 -18.93 -3.91 -0.57
C ASP A 334 -19.44 -5.37 -0.60
N ASP A 335 -19.94 -5.86 -1.73
CA ASP A 335 -20.43 -7.25 -1.86
C ASP A 335 -19.29 -8.27 -2.03
N PRO A 336 -19.08 -9.21 -1.07
CA PRO A 336 -18.05 -10.24 -1.16
C PRO A 336 -18.21 -11.19 -2.36
N SER A 337 -19.44 -11.35 -2.87
CA SER A 337 -19.77 -12.22 -4.00
C SER A 337 -19.78 -11.49 -5.35
N SER A 338 -19.40 -10.21 -5.38
CA SER A 338 -19.45 -9.41 -6.60
C SER A 338 -18.55 -9.97 -7.69
N ALA A 339 -18.99 -9.82 -8.94
CA ALA A 339 -18.19 -10.20 -10.11
C ALA A 339 -16.83 -9.48 -10.13
N LEU A 340 -16.74 -8.27 -9.58
CA LEU A 340 -15.50 -7.51 -9.46
C LEU A 340 -14.52 -8.19 -8.49
N ARG A 341 -14.95 -8.54 -7.28
CA ARG A 341 -14.09 -9.19 -6.28
C ARG A 341 -13.65 -10.57 -6.73
N THR A 342 -14.56 -11.36 -7.30
CA THR A 342 -14.21 -12.68 -7.87
C THR A 342 -13.20 -12.54 -9.00
N ARG A 343 -13.37 -11.58 -9.91
CA ARG A 343 -12.38 -11.34 -10.97
C ARG A 343 -11.03 -10.85 -10.46
N ILE A 344 -11.00 -10.05 -9.40
CA ILE A 344 -9.76 -9.63 -8.75
C ILE A 344 -9.08 -10.84 -8.13
N ALA A 345 -9.80 -11.65 -7.34
CA ALA A 345 -9.27 -12.87 -6.73
C ALA A 345 -8.72 -13.84 -7.78
N ASP A 346 -9.48 -14.13 -8.85
CA ASP A 346 -9.03 -14.98 -9.96
C ASP A 346 -7.78 -14.42 -10.64
N SER A 347 -7.70 -13.09 -10.81
CA SER A 347 -6.53 -12.45 -11.40
C SER A 347 -5.31 -12.55 -10.48
N VAL A 348 -5.51 -12.40 -9.17
CA VAL A 348 -4.47 -12.58 -8.17
C VAL A 348 -3.94 -14.01 -8.17
N VAL A 349 -4.83 -15.01 -8.24
CA VAL A 349 -4.44 -16.43 -8.37
C VAL A 349 -3.62 -16.65 -9.63
N ARG A 350 -4.09 -16.18 -10.80
CA ARG A 350 -3.35 -16.32 -12.07
C ARG A 350 -1.96 -15.67 -12.04
N ILE A 351 -1.85 -14.50 -11.42
CA ILE A 351 -0.56 -13.83 -11.20
C ILE A 351 0.32 -14.69 -10.29
N GLY A 352 -0.23 -15.22 -9.20
CA GLY A 352 0.47 -16.11 -8.28
C GLY A 352 0.98 -17.38 -8.94
N GLU A 353 0.14 -18.03 -9.76
CA GLU A 353 0.51 -19.21 -10.55
C GLU A 353 1.61 -18.90 -11.56
N SER A 354 1.49 -17.79 -12.27
CA SER A 354 2.51 -17.34 -13.22
C SER A 354 3.85 -17.06 -12.52
N MET A 355 3.85 -16.40 -11.36
CA MET A 355 5.07 -16.16 -10.56
C MET A 355 5.66 -17.42 -9.92
N ARG A 356 4.84 -18.47 -9.73
CA ARG A 356 5.28 -19.76 -9.21
C ARG A 356 5.90 -20.63 -10.30
N ASP A 357 5.26 -20.68 -11.46
CA ASP A 357 5.52 -21.67 -12.50
C ASP A 357 6.47 -21.14 -13.60
N ASP A 358 6.50 -19.82 -13.85
CA ASP A 358 7.42 -19.17 -14.79
C ASP A 358 8.67 -18.62 -14.06
N ALA A 359 9.82 -19.23 -14.35
CA ALA A 359 11.10 -18.81 -13.78
C ALA A 359 11.59 -17.45 -14.32
N GLU A 360 11.34 -17.14 -15.59
CA GLU A 360 11.78 -15.88 -16.20
C GLU A 360 10.98 -14.69 -15.63
N LEU A 361 9.66 -14.86 -15.47
CA LEU A 361 8.82 -13.86 -14.84
C LEU A 361 9.25 -13.62 -13.39
N ARG A 362 9.50 -14.70 -12.64
CA ARG A 362 9.99 -14.62 -11.25
C ARG A 362 11.29 -13.84 -11.15
N ASP A 363 12.27 -14.13 -12.00
CA ASP A 363 13.56 -13.42 -12.01
C ASP A 363 13.39 -11.94 -12.38
N LYS A 364 12.48 -11.60 -13.29
CA LYS A 364 12.15 -10.20 -13.62
C LYS A 364 11.55 -9.47 -12.42
N VAL A 365 10.60 -10.09 -11.71
CA VAL A 365 9.96 -9.50 -10.53
C VAL A 365 10.95 -9.36 -9.38
N ASP A 366 11.77 -10.38 -9.09
CA ASP A 366 12.80 -10.30 -8.05
C ASP A 366 13.81 -9.18 -8.35
N ASN A 367 14.26 -9.05 -9.60
CA ASN A 367 15.15 -7.95 -9.99
C ASN A 367 14.49 -6.58 -9.86
N TRP A 368 13.19 -6.45 -10.13
CA TRP A 368 12.45 -5.21 -9.92
C TRP A 368 12.33 -4.87 -8.43
N ILE A 369 11.99 -5.85 -7.59
CA ILE A 369 11.93 -5.70 -6.13
C ILE A 369 13.29 -5.27 -5.57
N ILE A 370 14.38 -5.89 -6.02
CA ILE A 370 15.74 -5.55 -5.58
C ILE A 370 16.08 -4.10 -5.95
N ARG A 371 15.79 -3.67 -7.18
CA ARG A 371 16.04 -2.28 -7.60
C ARG A 371 15.21 -1.28 -6.80
N ALA A 372 13.93 -1.58 -6.58
CA ALA A 372 13.06 -0.74 -5.77
C ALA A 372 13.58 -0.63 -4.33
N ALA A 373 13.97 -1.76 -3.71
CA ALA A 373 14.54 -1.77 -2.37
C ALA A 373 15.88 -1.02 -2.29
N GLN A 374 16.77 -1.18 -3.27
CA GLN A 374 18.02 -0.42 -3.33
C GLN A 374 17.77 1.09 -3.46
N HIS A 375 16.79 1.49 -4.26
CA HIS A 375 16.41 2.89 -4.40
C HIS A 375 15.85 3.45 -3.09
N LEU A 376 14.94 2.72 -2.44
CA LEU A 376 14.36 3.12 -1.15
C LEU A 376 15.43 3.23 -0.06
N VAL A 377 16.37 2.30 0.00
CA VAL A 377 17.48 2.33 0.97
C VAL A 377 18.42 3.49 0.69
N THR A 378 18.69 3.81 -0.57
CA THR A 378 19.55 4.95 -0.95
C THR A 378 18.89 6.28 -0.62
N GLU A 379 17.60 6.44 -0.92
CA GLU A 379 16.86 7.69 -0.72
C GLU A 379 16.48 7.90 0.76
N TYR A 380 15.91 6.87 1.40
CA TYR A 380 15.30 6.97 2.73
C TYR A 380 16.10 6.30 3.86
N GLY A 381 17.21 5.63 3.56
CA GLY A 381 18.02 4.95 4.58
C GLY A 381 18.59 5.91 5.65
N VAL A 382 18.82 7.16 5.29
CA VAL A 382 19.23 8.22 6.24
C VAL A 382 18.11 8.53 7.23
N GLU A 383 16.87 8.67 6.75
CA GLU A 383 15.71 9.00 7.58
C GLU A 383 15.34 7.85 8.52
N ILE A 384 15.36 6.61 8.04
CA ILE A 384 15.08 5.42 8.87
C ILE A 384 16.11 5.31 10.01
N THR A 385 17.39 5.58 9.73
CA THR A 385 18.44 5.52 10.75
C THR A 385 18.40 6.72 11.69
N ALA A 386 17.87 7.87 11.26
CA ALA A 386 17.65 9.03 12.12
C ALA A 386 16.63 8.72 13.24
N ILE A 387 15.62 7.87 12.98
CA ILE A 387 14.66 7.43 13.99
C ILE A 387 15.36 6.73 15.17
N ILE A 388 16.42 5.96 14.91
CA ILE A 388 17.19 5.25 15.96
C ILE A 388 17.92 6.27 16.84
N THR A 389 18.64 7.21 16.22
CA THR A 389 19.36 8.27 16.94
C THR A 389 18.40 9.12 17.76
N GLU A 390 17.31 9.59 17.15
CA GLU A 390 16.31 10.43 17.81
C GLU A 390 15.62 9.70 18.98
N THR A 391 15.35 8.40 18.83
CA THR A 391 14.75 7.60 19.92
C THR A 391 15.68 7.51 21.13
N ILE A 392 17.00 7.33 20.91
CA ILE A 392 18.00 7.26 21.98
C ILE A 392 18.23 8.64 22.61
N GLU A 393 18.21 9.71 21.81
CA GLU A 393 18.29 11.08 22.29
C GLU A 393 17.11 11.44 23.21
N ARG A 394 15.89 10.98 22.87
CA ARG A 394 14.67 11.18 23.67
C ARG A 394 14.68 10.42 25.00
N TRP A 395 15.49 9.38 25.17
CA TRP A 395 15.62 8.71 26.46
C TRP A 395 16.40 9.56 27.45
N ASP A 396 15.87 9.67 28.68
CA ASP A 396 16.64 10.21 29.81
C ASP A 396 17.89 9.34 30.02
N ALA A 397 19.00 10.00 30.35
CA ALA A 397 20.31 9.38 30.51
C ALA A 397 20.29 8.29 31.59
N ASP A 398 19.50 8.48 32.65
CA ASP A 398 19.30 7.47 33.69
C ASP A 398 18.54 6.24 33.18
N GLU A 399 17.57 6.43 32.30
CA GLU A 399 16.79 5.35 31.72
C GLU A 399 17.60 4.54 30.70
N ALA A 400 18.31 5.23 29.81
CA ALA A 400 19.23 4.58 28.86
C ALA A 400 20.29 3.75 29.59
N SER A 401 20.91 4.31 30.62
CA SER A 401 21.91 3.59 31.42
C SER A 401 21.31 2.36 32.12
N ARG A 402 20.09 2.45 32.68
CA ARG A 402 19.43 1.30 33.31
C ARG A 402 19.13 0.18 32.32
N ARG A 403 18.64 0.54 31.13
CA ARG A 403 18.33 -0.45 30.07
C ARG A 403 19.57 -1.17 29.58
N ILE A 404 20.67 -0.43 29.35
CA ILE A 404 21.95 -1.01 28.94
C ILE A 404 22.53 -1.89 30.06
N GLU A 405 22.47 -1.45 31.32
CA GLU A 405 22.89 -2.25 32.49
C GLU A 405 22.08 -3.55 32.60
N LEU A 406 20.80 -3.53 32.25
CA LEU A 406 19.95 -4.73 32.26
C LEU A 406 20.44 -5.80 31.28
N HIS A 407 20.87 -5.38 30.09
CA HIS A 407 21.25 -6.26 28.99
C HIS A 407 22.67 -6.79 29.13
N VAL A 408 23.61 -5.95 29.58
CA VAL A 408 25.05 -6.30 29.63
C VAL A 408 25.53 -6.55 31.08
N GLY A 409 24.78 -6.10 32.08
CA GLY A 409 25.25 -6.08 33.47
C GLY A 409 25.52 -7.45 34.08
N ARG A 410 24.81 -8.50 33.66
CA ARG A 410 25.08 -9.88 34.13
C ARG A 410 26.49 -10.30 33.71
N ASP A 411 26.83 -10.07 32.46
CA ASP A 411 28.11 -10.50 31.90
C ASP A 411 29.26 -9.65 32.46
N LEU A 412 29.02 -8.37 32.75
CA LEU A 412 29.99 -7.50 33.44
C LEU A 412 30.29 -7.96 34.88
N GLN A 413 29.37 -8.63 35.57
CA GLN A 413 29.68 -9.15 36.91
C GLN A 413 30.69 -10.31 36.87
N PHE A 414 30.83 -11.04 35.75
CA PHE A 414 31.88 -12.05 35.62
C PHE A 414 33.28 -11.43 35.66
N ILE A 415 33.44 -10.21 35.16
CA ILE A 415 34.71 -9.47 35.27
C ILE A 415 35.07 -9.34 36.75
N ARG A 416 34.13 -8.99 37.63
CA ARG A 416 34.36 -8.85 39.08
C ARG A 416 34.69 -10.16 39.78
N ILE A 417 34.03 -11.26 39.42
CA ILE A 417 34.36 -12.60 39.94
C ILE A 417 35.78 -12.98 39.49
N ASN A 418 36.08 -12.79 38.21
CA ASN A 418 37.40 -13.06 37.65
C ASN A 418 38.48 -12.18 38.29
N GLY A 419 38.20 -10.89 38.55
CA GLY A 419 39.11 -9.99 39.25
C GLY A 419 39.44 -10.46 40.67
N THR A 420 38.48 -11.07 41.36
CA THR A 420 38.72 -11.68 42.69
C THR A 420 39.67 -12.88 42.57
N VAL A 421 39.41 -13.78 41.61
CA VAL A 421 40.19 -15.02 41.43
C VAL A 421 41.60 -14.73 40.89
N VAL A 422 41.69 -13.92 39.83
CA VAL A 422 42.96 -13.51 39.21
C VAL A 422 43.76 -12.66 40.18
N GLY A 423 43.12 -11.73 40.89
CA GLY A 423 43.75 -10.95 41.96
C GLY A 423 44.34 -11.85 43.03
N ALA A 424 43.60 -12.88 43.47
CA ALA A 424 44.10 -13.81 44.48
C ALA A 424 45.28 -14.66 44.01
N LEU A 425 45.25 -15.15 42.78
CA LEU A 425 46.37 -15.87 42.17
C LEU A 425 47.59 -14.96 42.02
N ALA A 426 47.41 -13.72 41.57
CA ALA A 426 48.49 -12.75 41.44
C ALA A 426 49.11 -12.43 42.80
N GLY A 427 48.30 -12.19 43.83
CA GLY A 427 48.78 -11.98 45.19
C GLY A 427 49.58 -13.16 45.75
N LEU A 428 49.09 -14.38 45.50
CA LEU A 428 49.79 -15.61 45.90
C LEU A 428 51.17 -15.72 45.21
N VAL A 429 51.24 -15.46 43.91
CA VAL A 429 52.48 -15.52 43.14
C VAL A 429 53.44 -14.44 43.60
N ILE A 430 52.99 -13.19 43.73
CA ILE A 430 53.80 -12.06 44.20
C ILE A 430 54.37 -12.35 45.58
N TYR A 431 53.54 -12.85 46.51
CA TYR A 431 53.98 -13.20 47.86
C TYR A 431 54.98 -14.36 47.86
N SER A 432 54.75 -15.39 47.03
CA SER A 432 55.68 -16.52 46.90
C SER A 432 57.04 -16.09 46.37
N VAL A 433 57.06 -15.21 45.37
CA VAL A 433 58.30 -14.65 44.83
C VAL A 433 59.00 -13.76 45.86
N ALA A 434 58.25 -12.92 46.58
CA ALA A 434 58.81 -12.07 47.63
C ALA A 434 59.50 -12.90 48.72
N GLN A 435 58.88 -14.00 49.15
CA GLN A 435 59.44 -14.90 50.17
C GLN A 435 60.62 -15.77 49.68
N LEU A 436 60.77 -15.93 48.36
CA LEU A 436 61.92 -16.62 47.76
C LEU A 436 63.12 -15.69 47.58
N LEU A 437 62.88 -14.39 47.40
CA LEU A 437 63.92 -13.38 47.15
C LEU A 437 64.46 -12.74 48.43
N PHE A 438 63.64 -12.66 49.48
CA PHE A 438 63.96 -12.06 50.78
C PHE A 438 63.59 -13.03 51.89
#